data_AF-B9VQ39-F1
#
_entry.id   AF-B9VQ39-F1
#
_cell.length_a   1.000
_cell.length_b   1.000
_cell.length_c   1.000
_cell.angle_alpha   90.00
_cell.angle_beta   90.00
_cell.angle_gamma   90.00
#
_symmetry.space_group_name_H-M   'P 1'
#
loop_
_entity.id
_entity.type
_entity.pdbx_description
1 polymer ?
#
loop_
_entity_poly.entity_id
_entity_poly.type
_entity_poly.pdbx_seq_one_letter_code
_entity_poly.pdbx_strand_id
1 'polypeptide(L)'
;ATPSNCVDQSTYPDYYFRITNSEHKVELKEKFKRMCEKSMIKKRYMHLTEEILKENPNICAYMAPSLDARQDIVVVEVPKL
;
A
#
# COMPACT_ATOMS: atom_id res chain seq x y z
N ALA A 1 12.88 14.31 -3.34
CA ALA A 1 12.72 13.25 -4.33
C ALA A 1 11.34 12.59 -4.28
N THR A 2 10.90 12.00 -5.38
CA THR A 2 9.74 11.10 -5.44
C THR A 2 10.24 9.65 -5.41
N PRO A 3 9.59 8.70 -4.70
CA PRO A 3 10.01 7.30 -4.73
C PRO A 3 10.02 6.73 -6.15
N SER A 4 10.90 5.78 -6.44
CA SER A 4 11.02 5.18 -7.77
C SER A 4 9.92 4.17 -8.10
N ASN A 5 9.41 3.46 -7.08
CA ASN A 5 8.36 2.47 -7.25
C ASN A 5 7.03 3.15 -7.62
N CYS A 6 6.50 2.77 -8.79
CA CYS A 6 5.31 3.34 -9.40
C CYS A 6 4.20 2.30 -9.45
N VAL A 7 3.02 2.66 -8.98
CA VAL A 7 1.86 1.78 -8.90
C VAL A 7 0.69 2.40 -9.67
N ASP A 8 0.18 1.66 -10.66
CA ASP A 8 -0.98 2.08 -11.43
C ASP A 8 -2.27 1.96 -10.61
N GLN A 9 -3.11 2.99 -10.68
CA GLN A 9 -4.34 3.04 -9.91
C GLN A 9 -5.36 2.00 -10.39
N SER A 10 -5.30 1.58 -11.65
CA SER A 10 -6.19 0.57 -12.24
C SER A 10 -5.98 -0.82 -11.64
N THR A 11 -4.75 -1.16 -11.24
CA THR A 11 -4.37 -2.45 -10.66
C THR A 11 -4.18 -2.40 -9.14
N TYR A 12 -4.22 -1.20 -8.54
CA TYR A 12 -4.06 -1.01 -7.10
C TYR A 12 -5.06 -1.80 -6.24
N PRO A 13 -6.36 -1.93 -6.60
CA PRO A 13 -7.29 -2.74 -5.83
C PRO A 13 -6.86 -4.20 -5.71
N ASP A 14 -6.39 -4.82 -6.79
CA ASP A 14 -5.93 -6.21 -6.78
C ASP A 14 -4.63 -6.35 -5.99
N TYR A 15 -3.68 -5.43 -6.20
CA TYR A 15 -2.45 -5.38 -5.41
C TYR A 15 -2.72 -5.28 -3.91
N TYR A 16 -3.54 -4.30 -3.50
CA TYR A 16 -3.83 -4.00 -2.09
C TYR A 16 -4.52 -5.18 -1.39
N PHE A 17 -5.54 -5.79 -2.02
CA PHE A 17 -6.27 -6.89 -1.41
C PHE A 17 -5.45 -8.18 -1.34
N ARG A 18 -4.57 -8.42 -2.31
CA ARG A 18 -3.63 -9.54 -2.28
C ARG A 18 -2.60 -9.38 -1.16
N ILE A 19 -1.89 -8.25 -1.10
CA ILE A 19 -0.79 -8.07 -0.12
C ILE A 19 -1.30 -7.97 1.32
N THR A 20 -2.54 -7.54 1.52
CA THR A 20 -3.18 -7.48 2.86
C THR A 20 -3.99 -8.74 3.19
N ASN A 21 -3.84 -9.83 2.43
CA ASN A 21 -4.54 -11.11 2.63
C ASN A 21 -6.06 -10.96 2.77
N SER A 22 -6.66 -10.03 2.01
CA SER A 22 -8.04 -9.61 2.13
C SER A 22 -8.92 -10.00 0.93
N GLU A 23 -8.42 -10.83 0.00
CA GLU A 23 -9.14 -11.26 -1.21
C GLU A 23 -10.53 -11.88 -0.95
N HIS A 24 -10.73 -12.52 0.21
CA HIS A 24 -12.01 -13.06 0.63
C HIS A 24 -13.10 -12.00 0.88
N LYS A 25 -12.73 -10.71 0.99
CA LYS A 25 -13.65 -9.59 1.24
C LYS A 25 -14.15 -8.98 -0.07
N VAL A 26 -14.84 -9.78 -0.87
CA VAL A 26 -15.23 -9.46 -2.25
C VAL A 26 -16.00 -8.13 -2.35
N GLU A 27 -17.05 -7.94 -1.54
CA GLU A 27 -17.85 -6.71 -1.57
C GLU A 27 -17.04 -5.45 -1.21
N LEU A 28 -16.11 -5.59 -0.26
CA LEU A 28 -15.21 -4.52 0.14
C LEU A 28 -14.24 -4.18 -1.01
N LYS A 29 -13.75 -5.20 -1.72
CA LYS A 29 -12.88 -5.04 -2.90
C LYS A 29 -13.61 -4.32 -4.02
N GLU A 30 -14.87 -4.67 -4.30
CA GLU A 30 -15.70 -3.97 -5.29
C GLU A 30 -15.96 -2.51 -4.93
N LYS A 31 -16.24 -2.22 -3.65
CA LYS A 31 -16.35 -0.84 -3.17
C LYS A 31 -15.02 -0.09 -3.36
N PHE A 32 -13.90 -0.72 -3.01
CA PHE A 32 -12.57 -0.13 -3.13
C PHE A 32 -12.18 0.16 -4.58
N LYS A 33 -12.46 -0.78 -5.49
CA LYS A 33 -12.26 -0.60 -6.93
C LYS A 33 -12.99 0.62 -7.47
N ARG A 34 -14.28 0.78 -7.14
CA ARG A 34 -15.08 1.97 -7.52
C ARG A 34 -14.49 3.28 -6.98
N MET A 35 -13.92 3.27 -5.78
CA MET A 35 -13.23 4.44 -5.21
C MET A 35 -11.95 4.77 -5.99
N CYS A 36 -11.14 3.77 -6.33
CA CYS A 36 -9.94 3.95 -7.14
C CYS A 36 -10.24 4.49 -8.55
N GLU A 37 -11.28 3.96 -9.21
CA GLU A 37 -11.70 4.41 -10.55
C GLU A 37 -12.15 5.88 -10.55
N LYS A 38 -12.85 6.31 -9.49
CA LYS A 38 -13.36 7.69 -9.37
C LYS A 38 -12.36 8.68 -8.77
N SER A 39 -11.17 8.25 -8.35
CA SER A 39 -10.23 9.11 -7.65
C SER A 39 -9.50 10.11 -8.56
N MET A 40 -9.67 10.02 -9.88
CA MET A 40 -8.94 10.82 -10.88
C MET A 40 -7.41 10.65 -10.84
N ILE A 41 -6.92 9.57 -10.20
CA ILE A 41 -5.49 9.24 -10.10
C ILE A 41 -5.17 8.21 -11.18
N LYS A 42 -4.10 8.43 -11.95
CA LYS A 42 -3.60 7.44 -12.92
C LYS A 42 -2.59 6.49 -12.30
N LYS A 43 -1.60 7.04 -11.58
CA LYS A 43 -0.51 6.30 -10.95
C LYS A 43 -0.03 7.02 -9.70
N ARG A 44 0.58 6.30 -8.76
CA ARG A 44 1.19 6.83 -7.54
C ARG A 44 2.60 6.30 -7.37
N TYR A 45 3.42 7.07 -6.69
CA TYR A 45 4.78 6.65 -6.34
C TYR A 45 4.84 6.40 -4.85
N MET A 46 5.26 5.19 -4.46
CA MET A 46 5.20 4.73 -3.07
C MET A 46 6.51 4.05 -2.68
N HIS A 47 7.10 4.45 -1.56
CA HIS A 47 8.29 3.76 -1.04
C HIS A 47 7.97 2.32 -0.61
N LEU A 48 6.79 2.08 -0.03
CA LEU A 48 6.36 0.74 0.40
C LEU A 48 6.15 -0.18 -0.81
N THR A 49 7.11 -1.07 -1.05
CA THR A 49 7.04 -2.13 -2.07
C THR A 49 6.47 -3.42 -1.47
N GLU A 50 6.20 -4.41 -2.32
CA GLU A 50 5.72 -5.72 -1.87
C GLU A 50 6.75 -6.44 -0.99
N GLU A 51 8.04 -6.26 -1.28
CA GLU A 51 9.15 -6.84 -0.53
C GLU A 51 9.19 -6.28 0.89
N ILE A 52 9.14 -4.95 1.04
CA ILE A 52 9.11 -4.27 2.34
C ILE A 52 7.90 -4.72 3.15
N LEU A 53 6.73 -4.85 2.51
CA LEU A 53 5.50 -5.28 3.16
C LEU A 53 5.54 -6.76 3.60
N LYS A 54 6.20 -7.63 2.84
CA LYS A 54 6.41 -9.04 3.22
C LYS A 54 7.37 -9.18 4.41
N GLU A 55 8.40 -8.34 4.48
CA GLU A 55 9.32 -8.28 5.62
C GLU A 55 8.65 -7.71 6.88
N ASN A 56 7.60 -6.89 6.70
CA ASN A 56 6.89 -6.20 7.78
C ASN A 56 5.38 -6.53 7.78
N PRO A 57 4.97 -7.78 8.01
CA PRO A 57 3.58 -8.22 7.84
C PRO A 57 2.58 -7.49 8.75
N ASN A 58 3.01 -6.98 9.91
CA ASN A 58 2.16 -6.17 10.80
C ASN A 58 1.77 -4.82 10.18
N ILE A 59 2.52 -4.31 9.20
CA ILE A 59 2.14 -3.10 8.44
C ILE A 59 0.90 -3.36 7.57
N CYS A 60 0.73 -4.60 7.09
CA CYS A 60 -0.41 -5.04 6.28
C CYS A 60 -1.64 -5.42 7.12
N ALA A 61 -1.47 -5.69 8.41
CA ALA A 61 -2.56 -6.03 9.30
C ALA A 61 -3.31 -4.77 9.78
N TYR A 62 -4.64 -4.86 9.84
CA TYR A 62 -5.52 -3.70 10.08
C TYR A 62 -5.26 -2.97 11.41
N MET A 63 -4.95 -3.71 12.49
CA MET A 63 -4.80 -3.17 13.85
C MET A 63 -3.62 -3.80 14.61
N ALA A 64 -2.67 -4.43 13.90
CA ALA A 64 -1.49 -4.97 14.55
C ALA A 64 -0.51 -3.84 14.93
N PRO A 65 0.20 -3.96 16.06
CA PRO A 65 1.25 -3.01 16.41
C PRO A 65 2.33 -3.01 15.32
N SER A 66 2.52 -1.84 14.70
CA SER A 66 3.46 -1.65 13.59
C SER A 66 4.15 -0.27 13.63
N LEU A 67 4.05 0.45 14.75
CA LEU A 67 4.57 1.82 14.86
C LEU A 67 6.09 1.87 14.69
N ASP A 68 6.83 1.02 15.40
CA ASP A 68 8.29 1.04 15.38
C ASP A 68 8.83 0.74 13.97
N ALA A 69 8.34 -0.32 13.32
CA ALA A 69 8.69 -0.64 11.94
C ALA A 69 8.38 0.50 10.95
N ARG A 70 7.26 1.22 11.15
CA ARG A 70 6.94 2.39 10.32
C ARG A 70 7.90 3.55 10.58
N GLN A 71 8.29 3.78 11.83
CA GLN A 71 9.24 4.83 12.18
C GLN A 71 10.63 4.56 11.62
N ASP A 72 11.11 3.31 11.71
CA ASP A 72 12.42 2.91 11.16
C ASP A 72 12.52 3.20 9.66
N ILE A 73 11.44 2.98 8.91
CA ILE A 73 11.36 3.31 7.48
C ILE A 73 11.33 4.83 7.29
N VAL A 74 10.44 5.53 7.98
CA VAL A 74 10.17 6.97 7.74
C VAL A 74 11.38 7.83 8.11
N VAL A 75 12.08 7.53 9.21
CA VAL A 75 13.27 8.28 9.68
C VAL A 75 14.40 8.26 8.63
N VAL A 76 14.54 7.16 7.90
CA VAL A 76 15.57 7.00 6.87
C VAL A 76 15.14 7.59 5.53
N GLU A 77 13.87 7.42 5.15
CA GLU A 77 13.41 7.71 3.79
C GLU A 77 12.89 9.13 3.61
N VAL A 78 12.26 9.74 4.60
CA VAL A 78 11.75 11.13 4.49
C VAL A 78 12.87 12.14 4.18
N PRO A 79 14.05 12.08 4.83
CA PRO A 79 15.15 13.00 4.48
C PRO A 79 15.68 12.86 3.04
N LYS A 80 15.39 11.75 2.36
CA LYS A 80 15.77 11.52 0.94
C LYS A 80 14.74 12.11 -0.03
N LEU A 81 13.52 12.42 0.45
CA LEU A 81 12.43 13.03 -0.32
C LEU A 81 12.53 14.56 -0.35
#